data_AF-A0A5C8Z0Z6-F1
#
_entry.id   AF-A0A5C8Z0Z6-F1
#
_cell.length_a   1.000
_cell.length_b   1.000
_cell.length_c   1.000
_cell.angle_alpha   90.00
_cell.angle_beta   90.00
_cell.angle_gamma   90.00
#
_symmetry.space_group_name_H-M   'P 1'
#
loop_
_entity.id
_entity.type
_entity.pdbx_description
1 polymer ?
#
loop_
_entity_poly.entity_id
_entity_poly.type
_entity_poly.pdbx_seq_one_letter_code
_entity_poly.pdbx_strand_id
1 'polypeptide(L)'
;MRSVAVVVLVALLAGCSGERGTPAPVASSAQVVVPGLSADLVQQRADVELGRIQVELALDEGAAPLDVERLQLRSDAFPAAAATGPAAAGVQVAAGSAVDVAVVLGAPAACTPQERRDPSGEDAPPLPATAVLTLGDGSTATAALPDAHRYLARAHAEACTGAAAAAVVPARWDPTWTTTGSGADLRATGVLHLGPVAPGGAAALEGIRSTPLFHWRLPGGPVQLAAGESADVAVVLDPARCDAHALADDKRGFGPQLQLSPDGAPAVPVRLWVPREDRAVATDALVSACAQRR
;
A
#
# COMPACT_ATOMS: atom_id res chain seq x y z
N MET A 1 -48.13 -55.06 32.25
CA MET A 1 -47.13 -55.61 33.19
C MET A 1 -46.01 -56.26 32.39
N ARG A 2 -44.85 -55.60 32.23
CA ARG A 2 -43.55 -56.24 31.96
C ARG A 2 -42.42 -55.20 31.93
N SER A 3 -41.69 -55.26 33.04
CA SER A 3 -40.28 -54.99 33.36
C SER A 3 -39.39 -54.08 32.50
N VAL A 4 -38.77 -53.19 33.26
CA VAL A 4 -37.64 -52.28 33.04
C VAL A 4 -36.33 -53.02 32.78
N ALA A 5 -35.44 -52.44 31.96
CA ALA A 5 -33.99 -52.63 32.04
C ALA A 5 -33.28 -51.29 31.80
N VAL A 6 -32.72 -50.73 32.88
CA VAL A 6 -31.87 -49.53 32.88
C VAL A 6 -30.42 -49.99 32.79
N VAL A 7 -29.70 -49.54 31.77
CA VAL A 7 -28.26 -49.75 31.63
C VAL A 7 -27.55 -48.49 32.12
N VAL A 8 -26.81 -48.63 33.23
CA VAL A 8 -25.94 -47.59 33.80
C VAL A 8 -24.58 -47.68 33.11
N LEU A 9 -24.20 -46.61 32.40
CA LEU A 9 -22.89 -46.46 31.76
C LEU A 9 -21.97 -45.69 32.70
N VAL A 10 -20.94 -46.36 33.22
CA VAL A 10 -19.88 -45.77 34.05
C VAL A 10 -18.80 -45.18 33.14
N ALA A 11 -18.66 -43.85 33.14
CA ALA A 11 -17.59 -43.15 32.42
C ALA A 11 -16.32 -43.06 33.29
N LEU A 12 -15.24 -43.66 32.81
CA LEU A 12 -13.90 -43.59 33.40
C LEU A 12 -13.24 -42.25 33.05
N LEU A 13 -12.88 -41.48 34.08
CA LEU A 13 -12.07 -40.26 33.99
C LEU A 13 -10.59 -40.65 33.84
N ALA A 14 -10.03 -40.52 32.64
CA ALA A 14 -8.58 -40.58 32.42
C ALA A 14 -7.98 -39.16 32.56
N GLY A 15 -7.24 -38.94 33.65
CA GLY A 15 -6.49 -37.70 33.88
C GLY A 15 -5.19 -37.68 33.06
N CYS A 16 -5.06 -36.71 32.16
CA CYS A 16 -3.80 -36.39 31.51
C CYS A 16 -3.06 -35.31 32.32
N SER A 17 -2.02 -35.73 33.04
CA SER A 17 -1.04 -34.84 33.66
C SER A 17 -0.14 -34.26 32.56
N GLY A 18 -0.44 -33.06 32.09
CA GLY A 18 0.40 -32.33 31.13
C GLY A 18 1.61 -31.71 31.85
N GLU A 19 2.81 -32.17 31.49
CA GLU A 19 4.08 -31.53 31.85
C GLU A 19 4.07 -30.05 31.43
N ARG A 20 4.26 -29.16 32.40
CA ARG A 20 4.56 -27.75 32.14
C ARG A 20 5.98 -27.68 31.57
N GLY A 21 6.10 -27.79 30.26
CA GLY A 21 7.34 -27.48 29.54
C GLY A 21 7.76 -26.04 29.85
N THR A 22 8.94 -25.89 30.43
CA THR A 22 9.62 -24.61 30.61
C THR A 22 9.69 -23.90 29.25
N PRO A 23 9.22 -22.65 29.11
CA PRO A 23 9.37 -21.92 27.86
C PRO A 23 10.86 -21.77 27.54
N ALA A 24 11.25 -22.22 26.34
CA ALA A 24 12.60 -22.07 25.85
C ALA A 24 12.97 -20.57 25.82
N PRO A 25 14.20 -20.19 26.22
CA PRO A 25 14.65 -18.82 26.10
C PRO A 25 14.66 -18.43 24.62
N VAL A 26 13.95 -17.36 24.27
CA VAL A 26 14.02 -16.75 22.96
C VAL A 26 15.46 -16.26 22.80
N ALA A 27 16.23 -16.88 21.89
CA ALA A 27 17.59 -16.47 21.60
C ALA A 27 17.56 -15.01 21.13
N SER A 28 18.11 -14.12 21.95
CA SER A 28 18.31 -12.73 21.56
C SER A 28 19.35 -12.70 20.44
N SER A 29 18.95 -12.27 19.25
CA SER A 29 19.90 -12.07 18.15
C SER A 29 20.95 -11.04 18.57
N ALA A 30 22.23 -11.36 18.43
CA ALA A 30 23.30 -10.42 18.74
C ALA A 30 23.23 -9.23 17.77
N GLN A 31 23.18 -8.02 18.33
CA GLN A 31 23.30 -6.78 17.56
C GLN A 31 24.79 -6.51 17.31
N VAL A 32 25.15 -6.34 16.04
CA VAL A 32 26.53 -6.08 15.59
C VAL A 32 26.61 -4.67 15.03
N VAL A 33 27.71 -3.99 15.34
CA VAL A 33 28.05 -2.71 14.70
C VAL A 33 28.83 -3.02 13.43
N VAL A 34 28.37 -2.52 12.29
CA VAL A 34 29.06 -2.64 11.00
C VAL A 34 29.82 -1.33 10.73
N PRO A 35 31.15 -1.31 10.85
CA PRO A 35 31.93 -0.10 10.58
C PRO A 35 31.77 0.36 9.13
N GLY A 36 31.61 1.66 8.93
CA GLY A 36 31.47 2.27 7.60
C GLY A 36 30.13 2.05 6.91
N LEU A 37 29.14 1.47 7.60
CA LEU A 37 27.76 1.38 7.09
C LEU A 37 27.02 2.69 7.34
N SER A 38 26.49 3.28 6.28
CA SER A 38 25.51 4.36 6.33
C SER A 38 24.22 3.97 5.62
N ALA A 39 23.11 4.61 6.00
CA ALA A 39 21.85 4.46 5.32
C ALA A 39 21.18 5.82 5.11
N ASP A 40 20.53 5.98 3.97
CA ASP A 40 19.67 7.14 3.69
C ASP A 40 18.36 6.70 3.03
N LEU A 41 17.42 7.62 2.96
CA LEU A 41 16.14 7.44 2.29
C LEU A 41 16.21 8.02 0.89
N VAL A 42 15.86 7.20 -0.09
CA VAL A 42 15.69 7.61 -1.48
C VAL A 42 14.25 7.31 -1.87
N GLN A 43 13.68 8.15 -2.73
CA GLN A 43 12.35 7.89 -3.27
C GLN A 43 12.32 8.15 -4.76
N GLN A 44 12.10 7.10 -5.53
CA GLN A 44 11.87 7.23 -6.96
C GLN A 44 10.41 7.58 -7.22
N ARG A 45 10.12 8.18 -8.38
CA ARG A 45 8.75 8.53 -8.76
C ARG A 45 7.81 7.32 -8.79
N ALA A 46 8.33 6.14 -9.10
CA ALA A 46 7.55 4.91 -9.11
C ALA A 46 7.22 4.41 -7.68
N ASP A 47 8.03 4.77 -6.68
CA ASP A 47 7.84 4.33 -5.30
C ASP A 47 6.69 5.06 -4.62
N VAL A 48 6.56 6.36 -4.84
CA VAL A 48 5.46 7.20 -4.32
C VAL A 48 4.10 6.55 -4.64
N GLU A 49 3.92 6.17 -5.90
CA GLU A 49 2.69 5.59 -6.42
C GLU A 49 2.34 4.22 -5.81
N LEU A 50 3.35 3.49 -5.34
CA LEU A 50 3.23 2.15 -4.76
C LEU A 50 3.24 2.18 -3.22
N GLY A 51 3.26 3.35 -2.59
CA GLY A 51 3.38 3.48 -1.14
C GLY A 51 4.70 2.91 -0.62
N ARG A 52 5.77 3.10 -1.39
CA ARG A 52 7.11 2.58 -1.11
C ARG A 52 8.10 3.71 -0.84
N ILE A 53 9.19 3.33 -0.19
CA ILE A 53 10.41 4.12 -0.07
C ILE A 53 11.62 3.20 -0.29
N GLN A 54 12.73 3.74 -0.77
CA GLN A 54 13.98 3.00 -0.87
C GLN A 54 14.88 3.37 0.31
N VAL A 55 15.51 2.36 0.89
CA VAL A 55 16.60 2.55 1.83
C VAL A 55 17.88 2.30 1.05
N GLU A 56 18.64 3.37 0.81
CA GLU A 56 19.98 3.29 0.24
C GLU A 56 20.93 2.84 1.35
N LEU A 57 21.60 1.70 1.17
CA LEU A 57 22.64 1.22 2.06
C LEU A 57 23.98 1.44 1.38
N ALA A 58 24.89 2.14 2.04
CA ALA A 58 26.24 2.39 1.52
C ALA A 58 27.32 1.91 2.50
N LEU A 59 28.43 1.43 1.96
CA LEU A 59 29.63 1.06 2.71
C LEU A 59 30.83 1.89 2.29
N ASP A 60 31.61 2.33 3.27
CA ASP A 60 32.89 2.99 3.03
C ASP A 60 33.87 2.11 2.22
N GLU A 61 34.81 2.77 1.54
CA GLU A 61 35.93 2.07 0.92
C GLU A 61 36.73 1.28 1.96
N GLY A 62 37.11 0.05 1.61
CA GLY A 62 37.87 -0.83 2.50
C GLY A 62 37.06 -1.53 3.59
N ALA A 63 35.75 -1.29 3.69
CA ALA A 63 34.86 -2.06 4.57
C ALA A 63 34.74 -3.52 4.12
N ALA A 64 34.37 -4.42 5.04
CA ALA A 64 34.01 -5.78 4.67
C ALA A 64 32.67 -5.76 3.91
N PRO A 65 32.52 -6.51 2.80
CA PRO A 65 31.25 -6.63 2.10
C PRO A 65 30.14 -7.11 3.03
N LEU A 66 28.94 -6.56 2.86
CA LEU A 66 27.77 -6.89 3.68
C LEU A 66 26.79 -7.72 2.87
N ASP A 67 26.42 -8.89 3.38
CA ASP A 67 25.33 -9.68 2.82
C ASP A 67 24.06 -9.44 3.64
N VAL A 68 23.07 -8.82 3.01
CA VAL A 68 21.79 -8.49 3.63
C VAL A 68 20.77 -9.52 3.18
N GLU A 69 20.12 -10.20 4.14
CA GLU A 69 19.03 -11.12 3.86
C GLU A 69 17.66 -10.46 3.97
N ARG A 70 17.54 -9.50 4.90
CA ARG A 70 16.30 -8.80 5.18
C ARG A 70 16.59 -7.40 5.65
N LEU A 71 15.76 -6.46 5.21
CA LEU A 71 15.72 -5.10 5.73
C LEU A 71 14.32 -4.83 6.29
N GLN A 72 14.26 -4.19 7.45
CA GLN A 72 13.03 -3.65 8.00
C GLN A 72 13.23 -2.16 8.29
N LEU A 73 12.35 -1.32 7.76
CA LEU A 73 12.23 0.06 8.21
C LEU A 73 11.44 0.09 9.51
N ARG A 74 12.04 0.60 10.59
CA ARG A 74 11.34 0.88 11.85
C ARG A 74 11.10 2.37 11.96
N SER A 75 9.82 2.76 11.96
CA SER A 75 9.38 4.14 12.07
C SER A 75 8.07 4.20 12.86
N ASP A 76 7.97 5.14 13.80
CA ASP A 76 6.72 5.37 14.55
C ASP A 76 5.59 5.89 13.66
N ALA A 77 5.95 6.59 12.57
CA ALA A 77 5.02 7.08 11.57
C ALA A 77 4.37 5.95 10.75
N PHE A 78 5.08 4.83 10.61
CA PHE A 78 4.72 3.69 9.78
C PHE A 78 5.03 2.36 10.50
N PRO A 79 4.28 2.02 11.56
CA PRO A 79 4.58 0.87 12.41
C PRO A 79 4.37 -0.47 11.68
N ALA A 80 3.58 -0.45 10.61
CA ALA A 80 3.28 -1.61 9.77
C ALA A 80 4.18 -1.68 8.52
N ALA A 81 5.25 -0.89 8.44
CA ALA A 81 6.19 -0.95 7.33
C ALA A 81 6.71 -2.39 7.18
N ALA A 82 6.49 -2.95 5.99
CA ALA A 82 6.80 -4.33 5.71
C ALA A 82 8.31 -4.51 5.70
N ALA A 83 8.79 -5.59 6.33
CA ALA A 83 10.13 -6.07 6.02
C ALA A 83 10.19 -6.42 4.53
N THR A 84 11.34 -6.20 3.89
CA THR A 84 11.56 -6.32 2.44
C THR A 84 11.39 -7.74 1.88
N GLY A 85 10.99 -8.71 2.70
CA GLY A 85 10.70 -10.08 2.26
C GLY A 85 11.86 -10.70 1.46
N PRO A 86 11.58 -11.61 0.51
CA PRO A 86 12.60 -12.17 -0.38
C PRO A 86 13.29 -11.14 -1.29
N ALA A 87 12.75 -9.92 -1.44
CA ALA A 87 13.29 -8.92 -2.36
C ALA A 87 14.63 -8.33 -1.89
N ALA A 88 14.94 -8.44 -0.60
CA ALA A 88 16.27 -8.12 -0.08
C ALA A 88 17.16 -9.35 0.11
N ALA A 89 16.67 -10.57 -0.12
CA ALA A 89 17.44 -11.78 0.16
C ALA A 89 18.65 -11.87 -0.78
N GLY A 90 19.85 -11.87 -0.22
CA GLY A 90 21.11 -11.96 -0.97
C GLY A 90 21.54 -10.63 -1.60
N VAL A 91 21.07 -9.50 -1.07
CA VAL A 91 21.58 -8.19 -1.48
C VAL A 91 22.98 -8.01 -0.90
N GLN A 92 23.97 -8.00 -1.78
CA GLN A 92 25.36 -7.72 -1.41
C GLN A 92 25.68 -6.24 -1.56
N VAL A 93 26.12 -5.62 -0.47
CA VAL A 93 26.71 -4.28 -0.48
C VAL A 93 28.22 -4.44 -0.52
N ALA A 94 28.83 -4.03 -1.64
CA ALA A 94 30.28 -4.01 -1.78
C ALA A 94 30.87 -2.78 -1.09
N ALA A 95 32.15 -2.85 -0.72
CA ALA A 95 32.89 -1.70 -0.22
C ALA A 95 32.92 -0.55 -1.24
N GLY A 96 32.76 0.69 -0.80
CA GLY A 96 32.72 1.88 -1.65
C GLY A 96 31.50 1.94 -2.58
N SER A 97 30.46 1.15 -2.31
CA SER A 97 29.26 1.06 -3.15
C SER A 97 27.99 1.30 -2.34
N ALA A 98 26.91 1.64 -3.04
CA ALA A 98 25.57 1.79 -2.49
C ALA A 98 24.56 0.90 -3.21
N VAL A 99 23.52 0.45 -2.50
CA VAL A 99 22.41 -0.30 -3.06
C VAL A 99 21.08 0.19 -2.49
N ASP A 100 20.07 0.27 -3.36
CA ASP A 100 18.71 0.66 -2.98
C ASP A 100 17.85 -0.56 -2.68
N VAL A 101 17.24 -0.59 -1.50
CA VAL A 101 16.31 -1.65 -1.10
C VAL A 101 14.93 -1.07 -0.84
N ALA A 102 13.94 -1.47 -1.65
CA ALA A 102 12.58 -0.95 -1.55
C ALA A 102 11.78 -1.56 -0.38
N VAL A 103 11.11 -0.70 0.39
CA VAL A 103 10.27 -1.02 1.55
C VAL A 103 8.85 -0.51 1.30
N VAL A 104 7.83 -1.31 1.67
CA VAL A 104 6.41 -0.87 1.67
C VAL A 104 6.09 -0.25 3.02
N LEU A 105 5.60 0.99 3.06
CA LEU A 105 5.40 1.75 4.31
C LEU A 105 4.19 1.28 5.14
N GLY A 106 3.18 0.67 4.51
CA GLY A 106 1.96 0.26 5.22
C GLY A 106 1.10 1.46 5.63
N ALA A 107 0.20 1.25 6.60
CA ALA A 107 -0.70 2.30 7.08
C ALA A 107 0.03 3.31 7.98
N PRO A 108 -0.30 4.61 7.90
CA PRO A 108 0.29 5.62 8.77
C PRO A 108 -0.27 5.52 10.19
N ALA A 109 0.52 5.95 11.17
CA ALA A 109 0.08 6.12 12.56
C ALA A 109 0.26 7.58 13.02
N ALA A 110 -0.36 7.93 14.15
CA ALA A 110 -0.19 9.24 14.80
C ALA A 110 -0.49 10.49 13.93
N CYS A 111 -1.41 10.39 12.96
CA CYS A 111 -1.80 11.52 12.10
C CYS A 111 -2.37 12.71 12.89
N THR A 112 -1.72 13.86 12.77
CA THR A 112 -2.16 15.15 13.35
C THR A 112 -3.37 15.73 12.59
N PRO A 113 -4.10 16.70 13.17
CA PRO A 113 -5.18 17.38 12.44
C PRO A 113 -4.73 18.10 11.16
N GLN A 114 -3.49 18.61 11.12
CA GLN A 114 -2.94 19.30 9.94
C GLN A 114 -2.65 18.31 8.81
N GLU A 115 -1.94 17.22 9.09
CA GLU A 115 -1.59 16.17 8.10
C GLU A 115 -2.81 15.43 7.54
N ARG A 116 -3.95 15.50 8.22
CA ARG A 116 -5.22 14.97 7.69
C ARG A 116 -5.87 15.87 6.63
N ARG A 117 -5.41 17.11 6.49
CA ARG A 117 -5.98 18.11 5.58
C ARG A 117 -5.00 18.58 4.51
N ASP A 118 -3.70 18.46 4.76
CA ASP A 118 -2.65 18.88 3.86
C ASP A 118 -1.82 17.67 3.39
N PRO A 119 -2.03 17.20 2.14
CA PRO A 119 -1.28 16.08 1.60
C PRO A 119 0.15 16.44 1.20
N SER A 120 0.51 17.72 1.15
CA SER A 120 1.83 18.15 0.67
C SER A 120 2.94 17.84 1.67
N GLY A 121 2.62 17.95 2.97
CA GLY A 121 3.60 17.81 4.04
C GLY A 121 4.80 18.75 3.92
N GLU A 122 4.68 19.88 3.20
CA GLU A 122 5.83 20.77 2.93
C GLU A 122 6.47 21.30 4.21
N ASP A 123 5.63 21.59 5.22
CA ASP A 123 6.02 22.08 6.54
C ASP A 123 6.20 20.96 7.58
N ALA A 124 6.00 19.69 7.22
CA ALA A 124 6.15 18.58 8.15
C ALA A 124 7.63 18.42 8.57
N PRO A 125 7.93 18.21 9.86
CA PRO A 125 9.30 17.96 10.30
C PRO A 125 9.82 16.61 9.76
N PRO A 126 11.14 16.43 9.61
CA PRO A 126 11.72 15.13 9.30
C PRO A 126 11.22 14.03 10.27
N LEU A 127 10.92 12.85 9.73
CA LEU A 127 10.48 11.70 10.51
C LEU A 127 11.60 10.66 10.58
N PRO A 128 12.49 10.72 11.59
CA PRO A 128 13.60 9.79 11.69
C PRO A 128 13.10 8.35 11.86
N ALA A 129 13.88 7.43 11.33
CA ALA A 129 13.62 6.00 11.34
C ALA A 129 14.91 5.22 11.59
N THR A 130 14.81 3.90 11.64
CA THR A 130 15.95 3.00 11.75
C THR A 130 15.82 1.89 10.73
N ALA A 131 16.85 1.67 9.91
CA ALA A 131 16.99 0.45 9.12
C ALA A 131 17.49 -0.66 10.03
N VAL A 132 16.74 -1.77 10.11
CA VAL A 132 17.15 -2.97 10.83
C VAL A 132 17.43 -4.06 9.83
N LEU A 133 18.69 -4.48 9.77
CA LEU A 133 19.20 -5.46 8.81
C LEU A 133 19.32 -6.82 9.51
N THR A 134 18.87 -7.88 8.84
CA THR A 134 19.28 -9.26 9.11
C THR A 134 20.35 -9.62 8.09
N LEU A 135 21.50 -10.06 8.56
CA LEU A 135 22.66 -10.39 7.73
C LEU A 135 22.70 -11.87 7.38
N GLY A 136 23.50 -12.25 6.38
CA GLY A 136 23.64 -13.65 5.93
C GLY A 136 24.14 -14.63 7.00
N ASP A 137 24.78 -14.15 8.07
CA ASP A 137 25.19 -14.96 9.21
C ASP A 137 24.11 -15.05 10.32
N GLY A 138 22.93 -14.47 10.08
CA GLY A 138 21.82 -14.38 11.01
C GLY A 138 21.95 -13.30 12.09
N SER A 139 23.06 -12.55 12.12
CA SER A 139 23.22 -11.41 13.03
C SER A 139 22.36 -10.22 12.58
N THR A 140 22.22 -9.24 13.49
CA THR A 140 21.42 -8.04 13.22
C THR A 140 22.27 -6.79 13.29
N ALA A 141 22.10 -5.89 12.32
CA ALA A 141 22.73 -4.58 12.29
C ALA A 141 21.67 -3.48 12.19
N THR A 142 22.02 -2.27 12.60
CA THR A 142 21.11 -1.12 12.56
C THR A 142 21.81 0.11 12.00
N ALA A 143 21.11 0.87 11.17
CA ALA A 143 21.56 2.17 10.67
C ALA A 143 20.48 3.22 10.88
N ALA A 144 20.88 4.43 11.27
CA ALA A 144 19.97 5.55 11.47
C ALA A 144 19.52 6.10 10.11
N LEU A 145 18.23 6.47 10.00
CA LEU A 145 17.67 7.11 8.83
C LEU A 145 17.10 8.47 9.27
N PRO A 146 17.82 9.58 9.03
CA PRO A 146 17.42 10.88 9.57
C PRO A 146 16.24 11.53 8.84
N ASP A 147 15.87 11.04 7.65
CA ASP A 147 14.87 11.67 6.77
C ASP A 147 15.25 13.12 6.38
N ALA A 148 16.52 13.35 6.07
CA ALA A 148 17.06 14.68 5.77
C ALA A 148 16.33 15.39 4.61
N HIS A 149 15.83 14.61 3.65
CA HIS A 149 15.07 15.07 2.49
C HIS A 149 13.55 15.04 2.68
N ARG A 150 13.06 14.69 3.88
CA ARG A 150 11.64 14.66 4.26
C ARG A 150 10.79 13.72 3.40
N TYR A 151 11.35 12.61 2.92
CA TYR A 151 10.62 11.61 2.16
C TYR A 151 9.57 10.90 3.02
N LEU A 152 9.93 10.47 4.24
CA LEU A 152 8.96 9.84 5.15
C LEU A 152 7.92 10.85 5.62
N ALA A 153 8.32 12.08 5.94
CA ALA A 153 7.39 13.14 6.34
C ALA A 153 6.31 13.41 5.26
N ARG A 154 6.71 13.54 3.99
CA ARG A 154 5.74 13.72 2.89
C ARG A 154 4.86 12.50 2.67
N ALA A 155 5.45 11.30 2.67
CA ALA A 155 4.69 10.06 2.51
C ALA A 155 3.67 9.89 3.65
N HIS A 156 4.03 10.30 4.87
CA HIS A 156 3.14 10.26 6.03
C HIS A 156 2.00 11.25 5.90
N ALA A 157 2.26 12.51 5.51
CA ALA A 157 1.21 13.50 5.27
C ALA A 157 0.23 13.04 4.17
N GLU A 158 0.73 12.53 3.04
CA GLU A 158 -0.11 11.98 1.96
C GLU A 158 -0.96 10.81 2.46
N ALA A 159 -0.36 9.86 3.18
CA ALA A 159 -1.07 8.69 3.71
C ALA A 159 -2.11 9.09 4.77
N CYS A 160 -1.80 10.06 5.64
CA CYS A 160 -2.71 10.56 6.66
C CYS A 160 -3.91 11.30 6.05
N THR A 161 -3.67 12.16 5.06
CA THR A 161 -4.74 12.83 4.31
C THR A 161 -5.62 11.81 3.60
N GLY A 162 -5.01 10.85 2.90
CA GLY A 162 -5.74 9.81 2.18
C GLY A 162 -6.59 8.93 3.11
N ALA A 163 -6.03 8.52 4.25
CA ALA A 163 -6.76 7.74 5.26
C ALA A 163 -7.90 8.53 5.90
N ALA A 164 -7.72 9.82 6.16
CA ALA A 164 -8.76 10.69 6.70
C ALA A 164 -9.93 10.83 5.71
N ALA A 165 -9.65 11.07 4.44
CA ALA A 165 -10.69 11.16 3.41
C ALA A 165 -11.43 9.82 3.21
N ALA A 166 -10.69 8.70 3.16
CA ALA A 166 -11.29 7.37 3.04
C ALA A 166 -12.13 6.97 4.26
N ALA A 167 -11.85 7.51 5.44
CA ALA A 167 -12.68 7.31 6.64
C ALA A 167 -14.00 8.10 6.59
N VAL A 168 -14.03 9.25 5.91
CA VAL A 168 -15.26 10.05 5.73
C VAL A 168 -16.16 9.40 4.69
N VAL A 169 -15.60 8.99 3.55
CA VAL A 169 -16.33 8.30 2.48
C VAL A 169 -15.53 7.08 2.00
N PRO A 170 -15.88 5.87 2.49
CA PRO A 170 -15.28 4.64 1.98
C PRO A 170 -15.54 4.50 0.48
N ALA A 171 -14.56 3.99 -0.26
CA ALA A 171 -14.69 3.78 -1.70
C ALA A 171 -14.17 2.38 -2.07
N ARG A 172 -14.90 1.69 -2.96
CA ARG A 172 -14.47 0.40 -3.50
C ARG A 172 -15.00 0.22 -4.92
N TRP A 173 -14.25 -0.52 -5.74
CA TRP A 173 -14.72 -0.95 -7.05
C TRP A 173 -15.71 -2.12 -6.92
N ASP A 174 -16.74 -2.15 -7.76
CA ASP A 174 -17.45 -3.39 -8.06
C ASP A 174 -16.52 -4.31 -8.86
N PRO A 175 -16.48 -5.62 -8.58
CA PRO A 175 -15.66 -6.56 -9.34
C PRO A 175 -16.15 -6.76 -10.77
N THR A 176 -17.40 -6.39 -11.07
CA THR A 176 -18.01 -6.57 -12.38
C THR A 176 -17.67 -5.40 -13.29
N TRP A 177 -16.87 -5.70 -14.31
CA TRP A 177 -16.58 -4.78 -15.39
C TRP A 177 -17.31 -5.21 -16.65
N THR A 178 -17.80 -4.24 -17.39
CA THR A 178 -18.46 -4.45 -18.68
C THR A 178 -17.76 -3.65 -19.77
N THR A 179 -18.10 -3.92 -21.01
CA THR A 179 -17.63 -3.11 -22.15
C THR A 179 -18.79 -2.43 -22.84
N THR A 180 -18.50 -1.27 -23.43
CA THR A 180 -19.44 -0.51 -24.26
C THR A 180 -18.73 -0.07 -25.54
N GLY A 181 -19.49 0.11 -26.61
CA GLY A 181 -18.94 0.47 -27.92
C GLY A 181 -18.33 -0.72 -28.67
N SER A 182 -17.57 -0.42 -29.74
CA SER A 182 -16.91 -1.41 -30.58
C SER A 182 -15.71 -0.80 -31.32
N GLY A 183 -14.83 -1.63 -31.86
CA GLY A 183 -13.67 -1.16 -32.63
C GLY A 183 -12.77 -0.21 -31.83
N ALA A 184 -12.34 0.89 -32.45
CA ALA A 184 -11.56 1.94 -31.79
C ALA A 184 -12.31 2.69 -30.67
N ASP A 185 -13.64 2.52 -30.59
CA ASP A 185 -14.54 3.09 -29.59
C ASP A 185 -14.93 2.12 -28.48
N LEU A 186 -14.34 0.93 -28.44
CA LEU A 186 -14.53 0.01 -27.32
C LEU A 186 -13.96 0.62 -26.02
N ARG A 187 -14.76 0.60 -24.96
CA ARG A 187 -14.45 1.15 -23.63
C ARG A 187 -14.82 0.14 -22.56
N ALA A 188 -14.09 0.18 -21.45
CA ALA A 188 -14.49 -0.55 -20.25
C ALA A 188 -15.28 0.37 -19.32
N THR A 189 -16.29 -0.19 -18.68
CA THR A 189 -17.15 0.50 -17.72
C THR A 189 -17.16 -0.31 -16.42
N GLY A 190 -16.85 0.36 -15.32
CA GLY A 190 -16.93 -0.18 -13.97
C GLY A 190 -17.88 0.63 -13.10
N VAL A 191 -18.18 0.12 -11.91
CA VAL A 191 -18.96 0.84 -10.90
C VAL A 191 -18.06 1.10 -9.69
N LEU A 192 -18.00 2.37 -9.27
CA LEU A 192 -17.37 2.81 -8.03
C LEU A 192 -18.45 2.97 -6.97
N HIS A 193 -18.39 2.17 -5.92
CA HIS A 193 -19.24 2.34 -4.75
C HIS A 193 -18.61 3.35 -3.81
N LEU A 194 -19.39 4.36 -3.42
CA LEU A 194 -19.06 5.36 -2.42
C LEU A 194 -19.96 5.20 -1.19
N GLY A 195 -19.37 5.33 -0.01
CA GLY A 195 -20.09 5.42 1.26
C GLY A 195 -20.35 4.07 1.97
N PRO A 196 -21.20 4.09 3.01
CA PRO A 196 -21.94 5.25 3.50
C PRO A 196 -21.02 6.35 4.07
N VAL A 197 -21.39 7.62 3.90
CA VAL A 197 -20.65 8.76 4.49
C VAL A 197 -20.78 8.74 6.00
N ALA A 198 -19.68 9.05 6.70
CA ALA A 198 -19.63 9.08 8.16
C ALA A 198 -20.68 10.03 8.77
N PRO A 199 -21.23 9.71 9.96
CA PRO A 199 -22.22 10.55 10.63
C PRO A 199 -21.74 11.99 10.83
N GLY A 200 -22.61 12.96 10.54
CA GLY A 200 -22.33 14.39 10.72
C GLY A 200 -21.37 15.00 9.69
N GLY A 201 -20.90 14.22 8.71
CA GLY A 201 -20.07 14.70 7.62
C GLY A 201 -20.81 14.84 6.29
N ALA A 202 -20.10 15.37 5.30
CA ALA A 202 -20.46 15.35 3.90
C ALA A 202 -19.23 14.96 3.07
N ALA A 203 -19.43 14.48 1.85
CA ALA A 203 -18.32 14.19 0.96
C ALA A 203 -18.70 14.43 -0.50
N ALA A 204 -17.72 14.83 -1.29
CA ALA A 204 -17.83 14.86 -2.74
C ALA A 204 -16.80 13.96 -3.40
N LEU A 205 -17.19 13.29 -4.49
CA LEU A 205 -16.28 12.84 -5.53
C LEU A 205 -16.29 13.88 -6.65
N GLU A 206 -15.25 14.71 -6.72
CA GLU A 206 -15.14 15.77 -7.72
C GLU A 206 -14.71 15.24 -9.10
N GLY A 207 -14.00 14.11 -9.11
CA GLY A 207 -13.42 13.56 -10.32
C GLY A 207 -12.47 12.41 -10.06
N ILE A 208 -11.96 11.84 -11.14
CA ILE A 208 -10.92 10.81 -11.12
C ILE A 208 -9.80 11.26 -12.03
N ARG A 209 -8.56 11.30 -11.50
CA ARG A 209 -7.40 11.68 -12.32
C ARG A 209 -7.11 10.60 -13.35
N SER A 210 -6.80 11.04 -14.58
CA SER A 210 -6.35 10.15 -15.65
C SER A 210 -5.01 9.51 -15.30
N THR A 211 -4.78 8.31 -15.82
CA THR A 211 -3.50 7.60 -15.76
C THR A 211 -2.89 7.59 -17.16
N PRO A 212 -1.61 7.18 -17.33
CA PRO A 212 -1.01 7.08 -18.65
C PRO A 212 -1.76 6.16 -19.63
N LEU A 213 -2.45 5.14 -19.12
CA LEU A 213 -3.24 4.21 -19.94
C LEU A 213 -4.68 4.69 -20.18
N PHE A 214 -5.29 5.35 -19.20
CA PHE A 214 -6.72 5.60 -19.23
C PHE A 214 -7.08 7.04 -18.91
N HIS A 215 -7.98 7.59 -19.71
CA HIS A 215 -8.84 8.67 -19.27
C HIS A 215 -9.96 8.05 -18.42
N TRP A 216 -9.94 8.34 -17.13
CA TRP A 216 -10.97 7.93 -16.19
C TRP A 216 -12.07 8.98 -16.17
N ARG A 217 -13.24 8.63 -16.72
CA ARG A 217 -14.37 9.57 -16.83
C ARG A 217 -15.49 9.20 -15.88
N LEU A 218 -16.09 10.24 -15.31
CA LEU A 218 -17.37 10.20 -14.61
C LEU A 218 -18.45 10.78 -15.54
N PRO A 219 -19.21 9.95 -16.28
CA PRO A 219 -20.19 10.47 -17.24
C PRO A 219 -21.28 11.32 -16.58
N GLY A 220 -21.62 11.01 -15.33
CA GLY A 220 -22.57 11.78 -14.51
C GLY A 220 -22.00 13.04 -13.88
N GLY A 221 -20.69 13.30 -14.03
CA GLY A 221 -20.01 14.41 -13.37
C GLY A 221 -19.72 14.16 -11.89
N PRO A 222 -19.42 15.23 -11.12
CA PRO A 222 -19.19 15.17 -9.69
C PRO A 222 -20.38 14.60 -8.90
N VAL A 223 -20.10 13.90 -7.81
CA VAL A 223 -21.12 13.30 -6.93
C VAL A 223 -20.99 13.89 -5.53
N GLN A 224 -22.11 14.34 -4.97
CA GLN A 224 -22.19 14.91 -3.61
C GLN A 224 -23.00 13.96 -2.73
N LEU A 225 -22.54 13.72 -1.51
CA LEU A 225 -23.14 12.82 -0.54
C LEU A 225 -23.22 13.50 0.83
N ALA A 226 -24.40 13.48 1.43
CA ALA A 226 -24.62 13.86 2.82
C ALA A 226 -24.36 12.69 3.77
N ALA A 227 -24.34 12.98 5.08
CA ALA A 227 -24.15 11.97 6.13
C ALA A 227 -25.09 10.77 5.96
N GLY A 228 -24.53 9.56 5.99
CA GLY A 228 -25.26 8.30 5.84
C GLY A 228 -25.63 7.94 4.39
N GLU A 229 -25.45 8.83 3.42
CA GLU A 229 -25.71 8.53 2.02
C GLU A 229 -24.61 7.68 1.40
N SER A 230 -24.97 6.94 0.35
CA SER A 230 -24.07 6.14 -0.48
C SER A 230 -24.48 6.29 -1.94
N ALA A 231 -23.55 6.00 -2.86
CA ALA A 231 -23.83 6.05 -4.28
C ALA A 231 -23.02 5.01 -5.06
N ASP A 232 -23.65 4.50 -6.12
CA ASP A 232 -23.00 3.68 -7.14
C ASP A 232 -22.74 4.56 -8.35
N VAL A 233 -21.47 4.80 -8.66
CA VAL A 233 -21.03 5.75 -9.67
C VAL A 233 -20.46 4.98 -10.86
N ALA A 234 -21.08 5.12 -12.02
CA ALA A 234 -20.53 4.56 -13.25
C ALA A 234 -19.23 5.30 -13.64
N VAL A 235 -18.19 4.54 -13.96
CA VAL A 235 -16.89 5.05 -14.38
C VAL A 235 -16.51 4.42 -15.72
N VAL A 236 -16.11 5.25 -16.67
CA VAL A 236 -15.71 4.81 -18.02
C VAL A 236 -14.22 5.01 -18.20
N LEU A 237 -13.55 4.00 -18.75
CA LEU A 237 -12.13 4.00 -19.05
C LEU A 237 -11.95 4.12 -20.57
N ASP A 238 -11.47 5.27 -21.03
CA ASP A 238 -11.04 5.43 -22.41
C ASP A 238 -9.53 5.25 -22.55
N PRO A 239 -9.05 4.58 -23.61
CA PRO A 239 -7.63 4.56 -23.93
C PRO A 239 -7.06 5.97 -24.05
N ALA A 240 -6.10 6.33 -23.20
CA ALA A 240 -5.36 7.58 -23.29
C ALA A 240 -4.16 7.47 -24.24
N ARG A 241 -3.47 6.31 -24.21
CA ARG A 241 -2.31 6.02 -25.06
C ARG A 241 -2.36 4.60 -25.61
N CYS A 242 -1.97 4.43 -26.87
CA CYS A 242 -1.97 3.15 -27.57
C CYS A 242 -0.60 2.75 -28.15
N ASP A 243 0.45 3.53 -27.86
CA ASP A 243 1.81 3.18 -28.24
C ASP A 243 2.34 1.99 -27.42
N ALA A 244 3.23 1.21 -28.04
CA ALA A 244 3.73 -0.03 -27.44
C ALA A 244 4.47 0.20 -26.11
N HIS A 245 5.13 1.34 -25.96
CA HIS A 245 5.85 1.67 -24.73
C HIS A 245 4.88 1.87 -23.55
N ALA A 246 3.81 2.64 -23.74
CA ALA A 246 2.79 2.83 -22.72
C ALA A 246 2.12 1.52 -22.30
N LEU A 247 1.81 0.63 -23.25
CA LEU A 247 1.16 -0.65 -22.97
C LEU A 247 2.08 -1.65 -22.26
N ALA A 248 3.39 -1.61 -22.56
CA ALA A 248 4.35 -2.59 -22.02
C ALA A 248 4.88 -2.24 -20.61
N ASP A 249 4.99 -0.95 -20.27
CA ASP A 249 5.53 -0.50 -18.97
C ASP A 249 4.44 0.03 -18.03
N ASP A 250 3.17 -0.31 -18.25
CA ASP A 250 2.13 0.16 -17.35
C ASP A 250 2.18 -0.55 -16.00
N LYS A 251 2.42 0.26 -14.98
CA LYS A 251 2.33 -0.12 -13.57
C LYS A 251 1.21 0.63 -12.85
N ARG A 252 0.55 1.59 -13.50
CA ARG A 252 -0.29 2.61 -12.86
C ARG A 252 -1.70 2.73 -13.41
N GLY A 253 -1.98 2.13 -14.57
CA GLY A 253 -3.21 2.30 -15.32
C GLY A 253 -4.45 2.10 -14.46
N PHE A 254 -4.41 1.08 -13.61
CA PHE A 254 -5.49 0.61 -12.74
C PHE A 254 -5.48 1.15 -11.31
N GLY A 255 -4.65 2.15 -11.01
CA GLY A 255 -4.58 2.80 -9.70
C GLY A 255 -4.87 4.29 -9.77
N PRO A 256 -6.06 4.72 -10.25
CA PRO A 256 -6.37 6.13 -10.36
C PRO A 256 -6.45 6.81 -8.99
N GLN A 257 -6.29 8.14 -9.00
CA GLN A 257 -6.53 8.98 -7.82
C GLN A 257 -7.94 9.58 -7.90
N LEU A 258 -8.81 9.17 -6.99
CA LEU A 258 -10.10 9.82 -6.73
C LEU A 258 -9.82 11.21 -6.14
N GLN A 259 -10.54 12.23 -6.58
CA GLN A 259 -10.46 13.57 -5.97
C GLN A 259 -11.64 13.71 -5.01
N LEU A 260 -11.38 13.47 -3.71
CA LEU A 260 -12.42 13.44 -2.68
C LEU A 260 -12.38 14.73 -1.85
N SER A 261 -13.53 15.38 -1.69
CA SER A 261 -13.69 16.60 -0.88
C SER A 261 -14.51 16.29 0.38
N PRO A 262 -13.90 15.98 1.53
CA PRO A 262 -14.63 15.80 2.78
C PRO A 262 -15.08 17.16 3.34
N ASP A 263 -16.34 17.26 3.76
CA ASP A 263 -16.92 18.43 4.42
C ASP A 263 -16.73 19.77 3.67
N GLY A 264 -16.71 19.72 2.33
CA GLY A 264 -16.48 20.90 1.48
C GLY A 264 -15.04 21.43 1.50
N ALA A 265 -14.10 20.73 2.12
CA ALA A 265 -12.67 21.02 2.04
C ALA A 265 -12.15 20.83 0.60
N PRO A 266 -10.99 21.41 0.24
CA PRO A 266 -10.36 21.13 -1.05
C PRO A 266 -10.21 19.64 -1.31
N ALA A 267 -10.40 19.24 -2.57
CA ALA A 267 -10.32 17.84 -2.96
C ALA A 267 -8.91 17.28 -2.71
N VAL A 268 -8.84 16.16 -2.01
CA VAL A 268 -7.60 15.42 -1.76
C VAL A 268 -7.53 14.17 -2.64
N PRO A 269 -6.33 13.83 -3.16
CA PRO A 269 -6.16 12.61 -3.95
C PRO A 269 -6.21 11.38 -3.05
N VAL A 270 -7.14 10.46 -3.34
CA VAL A 270 -7.19 9.13 -2.71
C VAL A 270 -7.02 8.06 -3.78
N ARG A 271 -5.93 7.29 -3.68
CA ARG A 271 -5.67 6.21 -4.62
C ARG A 271 -6.54 5.00 -4.32
N LEU A 272 -7.23 4.50 -5.34
CA LEU A 272 -8.03 3.28 -5.24
C LEU A 272 -7.68 2.33 -6.38
N TRP A 273 -6.95 1.26 -6.07
CA TRP A 273 -6.58 0.24 -7.04
C TRP A 273 -7.78 -0.62 -7.42
N VAL A 274 -7.97 -0.85 -8.72
CA VAL A 274 -8.80 -1.97 -9.20
C VAL A 274 -8.07 -3.27 -8.82
N PRO A 275 -8.69 -4.21 -8.11
CA PRO A 275 -8.08 -5.49 -7.77
C PRO A 275 -7.56 -6.21 -9.02
N ARG A 276 -6.47 -6.97 -8.91
CA ARG A 276 -5.79 -7.52 -10.09
C ARG A 276 -6.67 -8.50 -10.86
N GLU A 277 -7.43 -9.28 -10.12
CA GLU A 277 -8.43 -10.24 -10.56
C GLU A 277 -9.53 -9.61 -11.42
N ASP A 278 -9.85 -8.33 -11.21
CA ASP A 278 -10.97 -7.65 -11.87
C ASP A 278 -10.55 -6.91 -13.16
N ARG A 279 -9.25 -6.84 -13.46
CA ARG A 279 -8.70 -6.00 -14.55
C ARG A 279 -8.86 -6.58 -15.95
N ALA A 280 -9.24 -7.85 -16.08
CA ALA A 280 -9.21 -8.57 -17.35
C ALA A 280 -10.05 -7.87 -18.43
N VAL A 281 -11.31 -7.56 -18.13
CA VAL A 281 -12.24 -6.91 -19.07
C VAL A 281 -11.70 -5.56 -19.55
N ALA A 282 -11.18 -4.75 -18.63
CA ALA A 282 -10.64 -3.44 -18.97
C ALA A 282 -9.33 -3.50 -19.77
N THR A 283 -8.50 -4.50 -19.48
CA THR A 283 -7.27 -4.77 -20.24
C THR A 283 -7.59 -5.20 -21.67
N ASP A 284 -8.52 -6.15 -21.84
CA ASP A 284 -8.93 -6.65 -23.15
C ASP A 284 -9.58 -5.55 -24.00
N ALA A 285 -10.41 -4.70 -23.37
CA ALA A 285 -11.00 -3.54 -24.03
C ALA A 285 -9.94 -2.54 -24.52
N LEU A 286 -8.95 -2.23 -23.68
CA LEU A 286 -7.83 -1.35 -24.04
C LEU A 286 -7.05 -1.90 -25.23
N VAL A 287 -6.60 -3.15 -25.15
CA VAL A 287 -5.78 -3.80 -26.19
C VAL A 287 -6.56 -3.85 -27.51
N SER A 288 -7.83 -4.26 -27.45
CA SER A 288 -8.70 -4.35 -28.62
C SER A 288 -8.94 -2.98 -29.25
N ALA A 289 -9.27 -1.96 -28.45
CA ALA A 289 -9.47 -0.60 -28.96
C ALA A 289 -8.19 -0.02 -29.59
N CYS A 290 -7.04 -0.26 -28.96
CA CYS A 290 -5.76 0.22 -29.47
C CYS A 290 -5.30 -0.48 -30.75
N ALA A 291 -5.61 -1.77 -30.93
CA ALA A 291 -5.31 -2.49 -32.17
C ALA A 291 -6.04 -1.90 -33.38
N GLN A 292 -7.22 -1.31 -33.17
CA GLN A 292 -8.05 -0.70 -34.22
C GLN A 292 -7.66 0.75 -34.55
N ARG A 293 -6.71 1.33 -33.80
CA ARG A 293 -6.21 2.71 -34.00
C ARG A 293 -4.86 2.77 -34.70
N ARG A 294 -4.32 1.61 -35.08
CA ARG A 294 -3.03 1.48 -35.77
C ARG A 294 -3.18 1.42 -37.27
#